data_AF-A0A7X6SZT6-F1
#
_entry.id   AF-A0A7X6SZT6-F1
#
_cell.length_a   1.000
_cell.length_b   1.000
_cell.length_c   1.000
_cell.angle_alpha   90.00
_cell.angle_beta   90.00
_cell.angle_gamma   90.00
#
_symmetry.space_group_name_H-M   'P 1'
#
loop_
_entity.id
_entity.type
_entity.pdbx_description
1 polymer ?
#
loop_
_entity_poly.entity_id
_entity_poly.type
_entity_poly.pdbx_seq_one_letter_code
_entity_poly.pdbx_strand_id
1 'polypeptide(L)'
;IDRYQMHDDATCGVIHLRTSEELMVVSGPPLDTTRDAELALALANFNGKKIICGGTTAKIIARELKRKLTFVDDKFLSSQPPLSNIPGIDLVTEGIITLHHVQVMLARGISPDNEENSPAARIVEIMLDSDIIHFMVGTRINEAWQDPSLPDEIGLRRTIIAAIRRLLETNYEKETKLHFW
;
A
#
# COMPACT_ATOMS: atom_id res chain seq x y z
N ILE A 1 49.49 24.22 31.90
CA ILE A 1 48.42 23.57 32.70
C ILE A 1 47.13 23.83 31.95
N ASP A 2 46.76 22.91 31.05
CA ASP A 2 45.53 23.01 30.27
C ASP A 2 44.34 22.82 31.19
N ARG A 3 43.48 23.84 31.23
CA ARG A 3 42.25 23.84 32.02
C ARG A 3 41.18 23.16 31.18
N TYR A 4 40.70 22.02 31.68
CA TYR A 4 39.52 21.26 31.23
C TYR A 4 38.24 22.13 31.18
N GLN A 5 38.18 23.11 30.30
CA GLN A 5 37.03 24.00 30.12
C GLN A 5 36.40 23.72 28.76
N MET A 6 35.22 23.12 28.78
CA MET A 6 34.38 22.94 27.61
C MET A 6 33.87 24.33 27.18
N HIS A 7 34.12 24.70 25.91
CA HIS A 7 33.55 25.89 25.28
C HIS A 7 32.16 25.55 24.70
N ASP A 8 31.25 26.54 24.68
CA ASP A 8 29.78 26.46 24.56
C ASP A 8 29.17 25.78 23.32
N ASP A 9 29.94 25.19 22.41
CA ASP A 9 29.41 24.56 21.18
C ASP A 9 29.55 23.03 21.22
N ALA A 10 28.75 22.37 22.06
CA ALA A 10 28.62 20.92 22.05
C ALA A 10 27.47 20.49 21.12
N THR A 11 27.77 20.20 19.86
CA THR A 11 26.80 19.55 18.94
C THR A 11 26.74 18.06 19.25
N CYS A 12 25.60 17.57 19.75
CA CYS A 12 25.32 16.15 19.90
C CYS A 12 24.53 15.66 18.68
N GLY A 13 25.12 14.79 17.87
CA GLY A 13 24.43 14.06 16.81
C GLY A 13 24.11 12.65 17.27
N VAL A 14 22.84 12.27 17.23
CA VAL A 14 22.40 10.89 17.50
C VAL A 14 22.10 10.22 16.15
N ILE A 15 22.84 9.17 15.82
CA ILE A 15 22.57 8.35 14.62
C ILE A 15 21.81 7.11 15.08
N HIS A 16 20.52 7.01 14.71
CA HIS A 16 19.71 5.82 14.94
C HIS A 16 19.73 4.93 13.70
N LEU A 17 20.43 3.80 13.77
CA LEU A 17 20.44 2.79 12.71
C LEU A 17 19.28 1.81 12.94
N ARG A 18 18.23 1.89 12.12
CA ARG A 18 17.15 0.89 12.09
C ARG A 18 17.21 0.07 10.81
N THR A 19 16.72 -1.17 10.86
CA THR A 19 16.44 -1.96 9.65
C THR A 19 15.33 -1.28 8.86
N SER A 20 15.52 -1.10 7.56
CA SER A 20 14.51 -0.50 6.68
C SER A 20 13.24 -1.35 6.69
N GLU A 21 12.09 -0.74 7.01
CA GLU A 21 10.79 -1.40 6.87
C GLU A 21 10.30 -1.26 5.43
N GLU A 22 10.16 -2.38 4.73
CA GLU A 22 9.64 -2.38 3.36
C GLU A 22 8.17 -2.81 3.31
N LEU A 23 7.44 -2.21 2.37
CA LEU A 23 6.03 -2.51 2.10
C LEU A 23 5.84 -2.82 0.61
N MET A 24 5.09 -3.87 0.31
CA MET A 24 4.59 -4.14 -1.04
C MET A 24 3.08 -3.94 -1.10
N VAL A 25 2.63 -3.04 -1.99
CA VAL A 25 1.22 -2.77 -2.28
C VAL A 25 0.89 -3.28 -3.68
N VAL A 26 -0.02 -4.24 -3.77
CA VAL A 26 -0.47 -4.82 -5.05
C VAL A 26 -1.86 -4.29 -5.40
N SER A 27 -2.04 -3.74 -6.60
CA SER A 27 -3.32 -3.22 -7.08
C SER A 27 -3.60 -3.62 -8.51
N GLY A 28 -4.70 -4.36 -8.72
CA GLY A 28 -5.07 -4.96 -10.00
C GLY A 28 -4.22 -6.17 -10.39
N PRO A 29 -4.76 -7.15 -11.13
CA PRO A 29 -3.98 -8.29 -11.63
C PRO A 29 -3.24 -7.96 -12.94
N PRO A 30 -2.22 -8.75 -13.31
CA PRO A 30 -1.50 -8.63 -14.58
C PRO A 30 -2.44 -8.76 -15.78
N LEU A 31 -2.16 -8.10 -16.91
CA LEU A 31 -2.94 -8.33 -18.14
C LEU A 31 -2.77 -9.78 -18.62
N ASP A 32 -1.53 -10.26 -18.64
CA ASP A 32 -1.18 -11.64 -18.98
C ASP A 32 -1.34 -12.56 -17.77
N THR A 33 -2.29 -13.51 -17.86
CA THR A 33 -2.58 -14.47 -16.79
C THR A 33 -1.42 -15.43 -16.51
N THR A 34 -0.47 -15.62 -17.44
CA THR A 34 0.72 -16.44 -17.20
C THR A 34 1.62 -15.84 -16.12
N ARG A 35 1.51 -14.52 -15.88
CA ARG A 35 2.23 -13.78 -14.85
C ARG A 35 1.52 -13.77 -13.50
N ASP A 36 0.32 -14.34 -13.39
CA ASP A 36 -0.40 -14.44 -12.12
C ASP A 36 0.46 -15.15 -11.06
N ALA A 37 1.10 -16.28 -11.43
CA ALA A 37 1.98 -17.04 -10.54
C ALA A 37 3.26 -16.27 -10.15
N GLU A 38 3.83 -15.53 -11.10
CA GLU A 38 5.02 -14.70 -10.89
C GLU A 38 4.74 -13.61 -9.84
N LEU A 39 3.63 -12.87 -10.00
CA LEU A 39 3.20 -11.84 -9.05
C LEU A 39 2.91 -12.43 -7.66
N ALA A 40 2.22 -13.57 -7.61
CA ALA A 40 1.91 -14.24 -6.36
C ALA A 40 3.17 -14.68 -5.61
N LEU A 41 4.14 -15.27 -6.31
CA LEU A 41 5.43 -15.67 -5.74
C LEU A 41 6.26 -14.46 -5.29
N ALA A 42 6.30 -13.38 -6.08
CA ALA A 42 6.97 -12.14 -5.70
C ALA A 42 6.40 -11.58 -4.38
N LEU A 43 5.08 -11.55 -4.24
CA LEU A 43 4.42 -11.11 -3.00
C LEU A 43 4.68 -12.08 -1.83
N ALA A 44 4.62 -13.38 -2.07
CA ALA A 44 4.84 -14.38 -1.03
C ALA A 44 6.26 -14.31 -0.45
N ASN A 45 7.27 -14.16 -1.32
CA ASN A 45 8.68 -14.13 -0.97
C ASN A 45 9.18 -12.76 -0.52
N PHE A 46 8.37 -11.71 -0.64
CA PHE A 46 8.74 -10.39 -0.18
C PHE A 46 8.96 -10.36 1.35
N ASN A 47 10.07 -9.77 1.76
CA ASN A 47 10.43 -9.61 3.17
C ASN A 47 10.02 -8.21 3.64
N GLY A 48 8.79 -8.09 4.12
CA GLY A 48 8.18 -6.82 4.51
C GLY A 48 6.67 -6.95 4.64
N LYS A 49 5.99 -5.84 4.94
CA LYS A 49 4.54 -5.77 5.02
C LYS A 49 3.93 -5.91 3.62
N LYS A 50 2.75 -6.51 3.51
CA LYS A 50 2.08 -6.89 2.26
C LYS A 50 0.63 -6.46 2.26
N ILE A 51 0.28 -5.61 1.31
CA ILE A 51 -1.09 -5.12 1.13
C ILE A 51 -1.59 -5.51 -0.26
N ILE A 52 -2.81 -6.05 -0.33
CA ILE A 52 -3.53 -6.25 -1.59
C ILE A 52 -4.74 -5.32 -1.62
N CYS A 53 -4.80 -4.46 -2.63
CA CYS A 53 -5.93 -3.61 -2.94
C CYS A 53 -6.61 -4.16 -4.20
N GLY A 54 -7.67 -4.96 -4.05
CA GLY A 54 -8.39 -5.52 -5.19
C GLY A 54 -8.99 -6.89 -4.91
N GLY A 55 -10.31 -7.02 -4.96
CA GLY A 55 -10.98 -8.32 -4.78
C GLY A 55 -10.56 -9.38 -5.83
N THR A 56 -10.47 -9.00 -7.10
CA THR A 56 -10.01 -9.90 -8.18
C THR A 56 -8.54 -10.28 -7.99
N THR A 57 -7.69 -9.32 -7.66
CA THR A 57 -6.26 -9.55 -7.36
C THR A 57 -6.10 -10.51 -6.18
N ALA A 58 -6.86 -10.31 -5.10
CA ALA A 58 -6.86 -11.17 -3.93
C ALA A 58 -7.26 -12.61 -4.26
N LYS A 59 -8.30 -12.81 -5.08
CA LYS A 59 -8.72 -14.15 -5.54
C LYS A 59 -7.62 -14.85 -6.35
N ILE A 60 -6.96 -14.13 -7.25
CA ILE A 60 -5.86 -14.67 -8.07
C ILE A 60 -4.68 -15.07 -7.18
N ILE A 61 -4.22 -14.19 -6.29
CA ILE A 61 -3.11 -14.48 -5.39
C ILE A 61 -3.44 -15.66 -4.46
N ALA A 62 -4.66 -15.71 -3.90
CA ALA A 62 -5.11 -16.83 -3.08
C ALA A 62 -5.08 -18.16 -3.84
N ARG A 63 -5.53 -18.17 -5.11
CA ARG A 63 -5.47 -19.34 -6.00
C ARG A 63 -4.02 -19.80 -6.22
N GLU A 64 -3.15 -18.89 -6.65
CA GLU A 64 -1.76 -19.21 -7.00
C GLU A 64 -0.96 -19.69 -5.79
N LEU A 65 -1.18 -19.08 -4.62
CA LEU A 65 -0.51 -19.48 -3.38
C LEU A 65 -1.17 -20.66 -2.67
N LYS A 66 -2.30 -21.18 -3.19
CA LYS A 66 -3.12 -22.21 -2.54
C LYS A 66 -3.48 -21.84 -1.10
N ARG A 67 -3.84 -20.57 -0.87
CA ARG A 67 -4.21 -20.02 0.43
C ARG A 67 -5.71 -19.71 0.46
N LYS A 68 -6.32 -19.85 1.64
CA LYS A 68 -7.75 -19.55 1.81
C LYS A 68 -7.95 -18.03 1.86
N LEU A 69 -8.84 -17.52 1.01
CA LEU A 69 -9.41 -16.18 1.13
C LEU A 69 -10.65 -16.24 2.02
N THR A 70 -10.65 -15.50 3.13
CA THR A 70 -11.80 -15.40 4.04
C THR A 70 -12.22 -13.95 4.19
N PHE A 71 -13.53 -13.71 4.24
CA PHE A 71 -14.06 -12.41 4.61
C PHE A 71 -14.00 -12.24 6.14
N VAL A 72 -13.60 -11.06 6.59
CA VAL A 72 -13.61 -10.70 8.00
C VAL A 72 -14.98 -10.11 8.28
N ASP A 73 -15.77 -10.80 9.11
CA ASP A 73 -17.03 -10.27 9.65
C ASP A 73 -16.70 -9.19 10.67
N ASP A 74 -16.48 -7.96 10.21
CA ASP A 74 -16.38 -6.82 11.10
C ASP A 74 -17.77 -6.25 11.35
N LYS A 75 -18.41 -6.72 12.44
CA LYS A 75 -19.75 -6.28 12.86
C LYS A 75 -19.85 -4.78 13.15
N PHE A 76 -18.73 -4.06 13.20
CA PHE A 76 -18.68 -2.62 13.49
C PHE A 76 -18.69 -1.72 12.25
N LEU A 77 -18.53 -2.26 11.04
CA LEU A 77 -18.42 -1.48 9.81
C LEU A 77 -19.59 -1.78 8.85
N SER A 78 -20.82 -1.45 9.24
CA SER A 78 -22.01 -1.70 8.41
C SER A 78 -22.08 -0.86 7.12
N SER A 79 -21.17 0.09 6.91
CA SER A 79 -21.13 0.99 5.74
C SER A 79 -19.83 0.96 4.94
N GLN A 80 -18.81 0.21 5.40
CA GLN A 80 -17.55 0.07 4.68
C GLN A 80 -17.41 -1.35 4.13
N PRO A 81 -16.80 -1.53 2.96
CA PRO A 81 -16.74 -2.85 2.34
C PRO A 81 -15.86 -3.80 3.17
N PRO A 82 -16.16 -5.11 3.17
CA PRO A 82 -15.57 -6.07 4.10
C PRO A 82 -14.07 -6.23 3.85
N LEU A 83 -13.30 -6.21 4.93
CA LEU A 83 -11.91 -6.64 4.91
C LEU A 83 -11.82 -8.12 4.56
N SER A 84 -10.79 -8.49 3.82
CA SER A 84 -10.48 -9.89 3.54
C SER A 84 -9.18 -10.29 4.22
N ASN A 85 -9.00 -11.59 4.44
CA ASN A 85 -7.79 -12.17 5.00
C ASN A 85 -7.27 -13.27 4.09
N ILE A 86 -5.96 -13.25 3.85
CA ILE A 86 -5.19 -14.30 3.19
C ILE A 86 -3.97 -14.55 4.09
N PRO A 87 -3.73 -15.78 4.56
CA PRO A 87 -2.56 -16.08 5.39
C PRO A 87 -1.25 -15.55 4.78
N GLY A 88 -0.45 -14.84 5.58
CA GLY A 88 0.82 -14.24 5.16
C GLY A 88 0.70 -12.98 4.30
N ILE A 89 -0.49 -12.35 4.25
CA ILE A 89 -0.73 -11.00 3.74
C ILE A 89 -1.28 -10.16 4.90
N ASP A 90 -0.74 -8.97 5.12
CA ASP A 90 -1.07 -8.13 6.28
C ASP A 90 -2.42 -7.44 6.16
N LEU A 91 -2.81 -7.04 4.94
CA LEU A 91 -4.10 -6.38 4.70
C LEU A 91 -4.64 -6.64 3.29
N VAL A 92 -5.93 -6.98 3.18
CA VAL A 92 -6.63 -7.16 1.90
C VAL A 92 -7.90 -6.32 1.86
N THR A 93 -8.01 -5.44 0.86
CA THR A 93 -9.08 -4.45 0.69
C THR A 93 -9.70 -4.50 -0.71
N GLU A 94 -10.76 -3.72 -0.96
CA GLU A 94 -11.51 -3.77 -2.22
C GLU A 94 -10.76 -3.33 -3.47
N GLY A 95 -9.85 -2.36 -3.37
CA GLY A 95 -9.10 -1.87 -4.52
C GLY A 95 -9.11 -0.36 -4.68
N ILE A 96 -9.54 0.11 -5.85
CA ILE A 96 -9.31 1.48 -6.29
C ILE A 96 -10.03 2.54 -5.44
N ILE A 97 -11.22 2.21 -4.93
CA ILE A 97 -11.99 3.09 -4.03
C ILE A 97 -11.20 3.33 -2.73
N THR A 98 -10.66 2.27 -2.13
CA THR A 98 -9.82 2.39 -0.94
C THR A 98 -8.56 3.20 -1.22
N LEU A 99 -7.91 2.99 -2.36
CA LEU A 99 -6.74 3.79 -2.77
C LEU A 99 -7.08 5.27 -2.98
N HIS A 100 -8.26 5.58 -3.50
CA HIS A 100 -8.70 6.97 -3.60
C HIS A 100 -8.84 7.63 -2.22
N HIS A 101 -9.42 6.93 -1.24
CA HIS A 101 -9.49 7.44 0.12
C HIS A 101 -8.11 7.62 0.75
N VAL A 102 -7.18 6.67 0.55
CA VAL A 102 -5.77 6.81 0.97
C VAL A 102 -5.14 8.07 0.39
N GLN A 103 -5.36 8.33 -0.91
CA GLN A 103 -4.85 9.53 -1.58
C GLN A 103 -5.42 10.81 -0.95
N VAL A 104 -6.70 10.84 -0.60
CA VAL A 104 -7.34 11.99 0.07
C VAL A 104 -6.78 12.19 1.49
N MET A 105 -6.61 11.12 2.26
CA MET A 105 -6.07 11.18 3.62
C MET A 105 -4.63 11.72 3.64
N LEU A 106 -3.75 11.18 2.79
CA LEU A 106 -2.37 11.65 2.64
C LEU A 106 -2.33 13.11 2.18
N ALA A 107 -3.20 13.52 1.26
CA ALA A 107 -3.24 14.90 0.76
C ALA A 107 -3.66 15.91 1.84
N ARG A 108 -4.54 15.49 2.76
CA ARG A 108 -5.05 16.34 3.84
C ARG A 108 -4.18 16.32 5.10
N GLY A 109 -3.18 15.43 5.16
CA GLY A 109 -2.41 15.23 6.39
C GLY A 109 -3.28 14.73 7.55
N ILE A 110 -4.38 14.03 7.25
CA ILE A 110 -5.27 13.50 8.28
C ILE A 110 -4.52 12.42 9.05
N SER A 111 -4.37 12.60 10.37
CA SER A 111 -3.84 11.54 11.24
C SER A 111 -4.75 10.31 11.12
N PRO A 112 -4.19 9.09 10.98
CA PRO A 112 -4.96 7.84 11.03
C PRO A 112 -5.93 7.78 12.23
N ASP A 113 -5.60 8.46 13.32
CA ASP A 113 -6.37 8.56 14.56
C ASP A 113 -7.75 9.23 14.40
N ASN A 114 -7.95 10.05 13.36
CA ASN A 114 -9.21 10.76 13.15
C ASN A 114 -10.28 9.91 12.43
N GLU A 115 -9.91 8.78 11.83
CA GLU A 115 -10.81 7.82 11.18
C GLU A 115 -10.55 6.39 11.69
N GLU A 116 -10.58 6.21 13.02
CA GLU A 116 -10.36 4.91 13.66
C GLU A 116 -11.16 3.79 12.95
N ASN A 117 -10.42 2.77 12.49
CA ASN A 117 -10.88 1.53 11.87
C ASN A 117 -11.27 1.53 10.37
N SER A 118 -10.98 2.57 9.58
CA SER A 118 -11.18 2.44 8.11
C SER A 118 -10.06 1.65 7.42
N PRO A 119 -10.34 0.83 6.37
CA PRO A 119 -9.30 0.17 5.59
C PRO A 119 -8.29 1.15 4.98
N ALA A 120 -8.72 2.36 4.64
CA ALA A 120 -7.84 3.42 4.13
C ALA A 120 -6.89 3.94 5.23
N ALA A 121 -7.41 4.18 6.44
CA ALA A 121 -6.59 4.60 7.58
C ALA A 121 -5.51 3.57 7.92
N ARG A 122 -5.87 2.28 7.92
CA ARG A 122 -4.92 1.17 8.13
C ARG A 122 -3.85 1.10 7.05
N ILE A 123 -4.18 1.37 5.79
CA ILE A 123 -3.17 1.46 4.72
C ILE A 123 -2.23 2.65 4.97
N VAL A 124 -2.76 3.82 5.31
CA VAL A 124 -1.96 5.02 5.58
C VAL A 124 -1.00 4.77 6.74
N GLU A 125 -1.48 4.21 7.85
CA GLU A 125 -0.65 3.83 9.00
C GLU A 125 0.53 2.95 8.58
N ILE A 126 0.25 1.85 7.86
CA ILE A 126 1.29 0.93 7.38
C ILE A 126 2.27 1.64 6.41
N MET A 127 1.78 2.53 5.54
CA MET A 127 2.63 3.31 4.64
C MET A 127 3.54 4.29 5.40
N LEU A 128 3.04 4.92 6.46
CA LEU A 128 3.81 5.88 7.26
C LEU A 128 4.83 5.19 8.17
N ASP A 129 4.61 3.94 8.57
CA ASP A 129 5.60 3.14 9.30
C ASP A 129 6.74 2.62 8.39
N SER A 130 6.45 2.46 7.10
CA SER A 130 7.39 1.90 6.12
C SER A 130 8.38 2.95 5.62
N ASP A 131 9.59 2.53 5.23
CA ASP A 131 10.62 3.37 4.58
C ASP A 131 10.52 3.31 3.06
N ILE A 132 10.38 2.10 2.51
CA ILE A 132 10.36 1.83 1.07
C ILE A 132 9.06 1.15 0.69
N ILE A 133 8.34 1.73 -0.27
CA ILE A 133 7.01 1.26 -0.69
C ILE A 133 7.05 0.84 -2.16
N HIS A 134 6.86 -0.46 -2.42
CA HIS A 134 6.81 -1.07 -3.74
C HIS A 134 5.36 -1.17 -4.21
N PHE A 135 5.00 -0.43 -5.25
CA PHE A 135 3.70 -0.52 -5.91
C PHE A 135 3.79 -1.50 -7.08
N MET A 136 3.10 -2.64 -6.95
CA MET A 136 2.90 -3.62 -8.01
C MET A 136 1.53 -3.38 -8.66
N VAL A 137 1.51 -2.78 -9.85
CA VAL A 137 0.29 -2.29 -10.48
C VAL A 137 -0.05 -3.13 -11.70
N GLY A 138 -1.13 -3.89 -11.59
CA GLY A 138 -1.65 -4.69 -12.69
C GLY A 138 -2.26 -3.85 -13.81
N THR A 139 -2.12 -4.35 -15.02
CA THR A 139 -2.56 -3.72 -16.27
C THR A 139 -3.78 -4.38 -16.91
N ARG A 140 -4.51 -5.26 -16.19
CA ARG A 140 -5.76 -5.84 -16.68
C ARG A 140 -6.88 -4.79 -16.69
N ILE A 141 -7.56 -4.64 -17.82
CA ILE A 141 -8.79 -3.86 -17.97
C ILE A 141 -9.96 -4.72 -17.47
N ASN A 142 -10.85 -4.15 -16.67
CA ASN A 142 -12.10 -4.80 -16.30
C ASN A 142 -13.12 -4.58 -17.42
N GLU A 143 -13.65 -5.67 -17.98
CA GLU A 143 -14.58 -5.66 -19.13
C GLU A 143 -15.94 -5.00 -18.82
N ALA A 144 -16.22 -4.71 -17.54
CA ALA A 144 -17.47 -4.10 -17.08
C ALA A 144 -17.64 -2.61 -17.43
N TRP A 145 -16.61 -1.94 -17.96
CA TRP A 145 -16.65 -0.50 -18.27
C TRP A 145 -16.86 -0.28 -19.78
N GLN A 146 -18.11 0.02 -20.16
CA GLN A 146 -18.51 0.29 -21.56
C GLN A 146 -18.66 1.80 -21.88
N ASP A 147 -18.25 2.71 -20.99
CA ASP A 147 -18.34 4.16 -21.25
C ASP A 147 -16.99 4.72 -21.76
N PRO A 148 -16.83 5.00 -23.05
CA PRO A 148 -15.60 5.54 -23.64
C PRO A 148 -15.31 7.01 -23.26
N SER A 149 -16.21 7.69 -22.56
CA SER A 149 -16.01 9.07 -22.09
C SER A 149 -15.26 9.16 -20.75
N LEU A 150 -15.19 8.06 -20.00
CA LEU A 150 -14.46 7.98 -18.75
C LEU A 150 -13.02 7.49 -18.99
N PRO A 151 -12.02 7.96 -18.22
CA PRO A 151 -10.71 7.33 -18.21
C PRO A 151 -10.89 5.84 -17.91
N ASP A 152 -10.20 4.99 -18.66
CA ASP A 152 -10.22 3.56 -18.39
C ASP A 152 -9.76 3.29 -16.94
N GLU A 153 -10.21 2.16 -16.35
CA GLU A 153 -9.91 1.85 -14.95
C GLU A 153 -8.39 1.84 -14.67
N ILE A 154 -7.59 1.49 -15.69
CA ILE A 154 -6.13 1.53 -15.65
C ILE A 154 -5.64 2.98 -15.52
N GLY A 155 -6.14 3.90 -16.34
CA GLY A 155 -5.81 5.32 -16.28
C GLY A 155 -6.13 5.92 -14.91
N LEU A 156 -7.29 5.60 -14.35
CA LEU A 156 -7.66 6.03 -12.99
C LEU A 156 -6.70 5.44 -11.94
N ARG A 157 -6.42 4.14 -11.99
CA ARG A 157 -5.51 3.46 -11.05
C ARG A 157 -4.10 4.06 -11.09
N ARG A 158 -3.57 4.29 -12.29
CA ARG A 158 -2.27 4.93 -12.51
C ARG A 158 -2.22 6.34 -11.94
N THR A 159 -3.28 7.11 -12.17
CA THR A 159 -3.38 8.49 -11.67
C THR A 159 -3.38 8.53 -10.14
N ILE A 160 -4.20 7.69 -9.50
CA ILE A 160 -4.27 7.60 -8.04
C ILE A 160 -2.94 7.15 -7.45
N ILE A 161 -2.32 6.10 -8.00
CA ILE A 161 -1.03 5.60 -7.50
C ILE A 161 0.07 6.64 -7.69
N ALA A 162 0.12 7.34 -8.82
CA ALA A 162 1.07 8.43 -9.03
C ALA A 162 0.88 9.56 -8.00
N ALA A 163 -0.37 9.91 -7.68
CA ALA A 163 -0.67 10.92 -6.66
C ALA A 163 -0.24 10.47 -5.26
N ILE A 164 -0.54 9.22 -4.87
CA ILE A 164 -0.11 8.64 -3.58
C ILE A 164 1.41 8.66 -3.47
N ARG A 165 2.11 8.16 -4.51
CA ARG A 165 3.59 8.14 -4.54
C ARG A 165 4.17 9.53 -4.33
N ARG A 166 3.68 10.50 -5.09
CA ARG A 166 4.11 11.90 -4.96
C ARG A 166 3.91 12.41 -3.53
N LEU A 167 2.74 12.18 -2.93
CA LEU A 167 2.46 12.63 -1.56
C LEU A 167 3.42 11.98 -0.55
N LEU A 168 3.65 10.67 -0.66
CA LEU A 168 4.57 9.92 0.19
C LEU A 168 6.01 10.43 0.07
N GLU A 169 6.47 10.70 -1.14
CA GLU A 169 7.83 11.20 -1.41
C GLU A 169 8.01 12.64 -0.95
N THR A 170 7.04 13.53 -1.20
CA THR A 170 7.20 14.97 -0.93
C THR A 170 6.84 15.39 0.48
N ASN A 171 5.85 14.74 1.09
CA ASN A 171 5.30 15.17 2.38
C ASN A 171 5.73 14.28 3.54
N TYR A 172 6.15 13.04 3.25
CA TYR A 172 6.43 12.02 4.26
C TYR A 172 7.81 11.36 4.11
N GLU A 173 8.63 11.87 3.18
CA GLU A 173 10.02 11.44 2.96
C GLU A 173 10.19 9.93 2.72
N LYS A 174 9.19 9.30 2.09
CA LYS A 174 9.21 7.87 1.78
C LYS A 174 9.85 7.62 0.42
N GLU A 175 10.58 6.50 0.29
CA GLU A 175 11.02 6.02 -1.02
C GLU A 175 9.91 5.18 -1.66
N THR A 176 9.62 5.40 -2.95
CA THR A 176 8.64 4.57 -3.65
C THR A 176 9.17 3.97 -4.95
N LYS A 177 8.83 2.70 -5.18
CA LYS A 177 9.16 1.94 -6.40
C LYS A 177 7.88 1.56 -7.10
N LEU A 178 7.83 1.71 -8.43
CA LEU A 178 6.64 1.39 -9.22
C LEU A 178 6.98 0.35 -10.29
N HIS A 179 6.25 -0.75 -10.27
CA HIS A 179 6.37 -1.85 -11.21
C HIS A 179 5.02 -2.13 -11.85
N PHE A 180 5.00 -2.20 -13.18
CA PHE A 180 3.80 -2.60 -13.92
C PHE A 180 3.83 -4.09 -14.20
N TRP A 181 2.67 -4.73 -14.01
CA TRP A 181 2.48 -6.16 -14.15
C TRP A 181 1.42 -6.48 -15.21
#